data_AF-A0AAX0BGI4-F1
#
_entry.id   AF-A0AAX0BGI4-F1
#
_cell.length_a   1.000
_cell.length_b   1.000
_cell.length_c   1.000
_cell.angle_alpha   90.00
_cell.angle_beta   90.00
_cell.angle_gamma   90.00
#
_symmetry.space_group_name_H-M   'P 1'
#
loop_
_entity.id
_entity.type
_entity.pdbx_description
1 polymer ?
#
loop_
_entity_poly.entity_id
_entity_poly.type
_entity_poly.pdbx_seq_one_letter_code
_entity_poly.pdbx_strand_id
1 'polypeptide(L)'
;MLIILANELDTTVSELLGEPVAEPTTDDLKILSEKLEVINLQLAKRSITKVKTIRWILISLCAVIVVIFIALASTNSFYLNWNYNYNDPELAVAGTILHGFEFLFVRLAPIVFLTSVVGVVVTYKKR
;
A
#
# COMPACT_ATOMS: atom_id res chain seq x y z
N MET A 1 46.05 34.25 -9.66
CA MET A 1 44.85 34.66 -10.42
C MET A 1 43.91 33.48 -10.67
N LEU A 2 44.35 32.34 -11.18
CA LEU A 2 43.52 31.12 -11.36
C LEU A 2 42.98 30.52 -10.05
N ILE A 3 43.75 30.55 -8.96
CA ILE A 3 43.34 30.04 -7.63
C ILE A 3 42.09 30.78 -7.10
N ILE A 4 41.95 32.07 -7.41
CA ILE A 4 40.82 32.90 -6.97
C ILE A 4 39.57 32.54 -7.78
N LEU A 5 39.70 32.36 -9.09
CA LEU A 5 38.60 31.89 -9.96
C LEU A 5 38.12 30.49 -9.58
N ALA A 6 39.05 29.58 -9.29
CA ALA A 6 38.77 28.23 -8.83
C ALA A 6 37.99 28.22 -7.50
N ASN A 7 38.42 29.06 -6.54
CA ASN A 7 37.74 29.22 -5.26
C ASN A 7 36.35 29.88 -5.37
N GLU A 8 36.14 30.77 -6.34
CA GLU A 8 34.86 31.46 -6.56
C GLU A 8 33.82 30.58 -7.29
N LEU A 9 34.28 29.67 -8.15
CA LEU A 9 33.44 28.69 -8.84
C LEU A 9 33.35 27.34 -8.11
N ASP A 10 33.94 27.22 -6.91
CA ASP A 10 34.00 26.01 -6.08
C ASP A 10 34.53 24.77 -6.84
N THR A 11 35.52 24.99 -7.72
CA THR A 11 36.14 24.00 -8.60
C THR A 11 37.64 23.96 -8.38
N THR A 12 38.30 22.83 -8.68
CA THR A 12 39.75 22.73 -8.54
C THR A 12 40.46 23.48 -9.68
N VAL A 13 41.67 23.99 -9.40
CA VAL A 13 42.52 24.65 -10.41
C VAL A 13 42.85 23.70 -11.56
N SER A 14 42.94 22.39 -11.30
CA SER A 14 43.16 21.35 -12.32
C SER A 14 42.00 21.22 -13.30
N GLU A 15 40.74 21.33 -12.85
CA GLU A 15 39.59 21.38 -13.76
C GLU A 15 39.57 22.67 -14.59
N LEU A 16 39.94 23.80 -14.00
CA LEU A 16 39.97 25.11 -14.69
C LEU A 16 41.06 25.20 -15.77
N LEU A 17 42.15 24.44 -15.59
CA LEU A 17 43.25 24.33 -16.54
C LEU A 17 42.98 23.32 -17.66
N GLY A 18 41.82 22.65 -17.64
CA GLY A 18 41.49 21.60 -18.60
C GLY A 18 42.39 20.37 -18.49
N GLU A 19 43.05 20.19 -17.34
CA GLU A 19 43.78 18.96 -17.05
C GLU A 19 42.75 17.82 -17.05
N PRO A 20 43.00 16.71 -17.77
CA PRO A 20 41.98 15.68 -17.95
C PRO A 20 41.58 15.13 -16.59
N VAL A 21 40.35 15.47 -16.16
CA VAL A 21 39.65 14.74 -15.11
C VAL A 21 39.70 13.28 -15.53
N ALA A 22 40.33 12.45 -14.69
CA ALA A 22 40.53 11.04 -14.99
C ALA A 22 39.21 10.44 -15.50
N GLU A 23 39.18 10.08 -16.78
CA GLU A 23 38.03 9.40 -17.35
C GLU A 23 37.75 8.17 -16.48
N PRO A 24 36.50 7.92 -16.07
CA PRO A 24 36.18 6.74 -15.29
C PRO A 24 36.70 5.53 -16.07
N THR A 25 37.64 4.81 -15.46
CA THR A 25 38.28 3.69 -16.16
C THR A 25 37.21 2.64 -16.46
N THR A 26 37.42 1.84 -17.49
CA THR A 26 36.46 0.77 -17.87
C THR A 26 36.15 -0.17 -16.70
N ASP A 27 37.08 -0.32 -15.76
CA ASP A 27 36.90 -1.08 -14.52
C ASP A 27 35.97 -0.38 -13.52
N ASP A 28 36.05 0.94 -13.37
CA ASP A 28 35.13 1.72 -12.52
C ASP A 28 33.69 1.66 -13.03
N LEU A 29 33.50 1.74 -14.36
CA LEU A 29 32.19 1.59 -15.00
C LEU A 29 31.62 0.18 -14.82
N LYS A 30 32.48 -0.84 -14.88
CA LYS A 30 32.10 -2.25 -14.66
C LYS A 30 31.67 -2.48 -13.22
N ILE A 31 32.40 -1.92 -12.25
CA ILE A 31 32.04 -1.97 -10.82
C ILE A 31 30.71 -1.25 -10.58
N LEU A 32 30.50 -0.07 -11.17
CA LEU A 32 29.21 0.64 -11.09
C LEU A 32 28.07 -0.20 -11.67
N SER A 33 28.27 -0.80 -12.85
CA SER A 33 27.28 -1.68 -13.48
C SER A 33 26.85 -2.85 -12.59
N GLU A 34 27.80 -3.55 -11.95
CA GLU A 34 27.48 -4.63 -11.02
C GLU A 34 26.68 -4.14 -9.80
N LYS A 35 27.05 -2.98 -9.23
CA LYS A 35 26.34 -2.40 -8.09
C LYS A 35 24.90 -2.03 -8.47
N LEU A 36 24.71 -1.44 -9.66
CA LEU A 36 23.41 -1.11 -10.21
C LEU A 36 22.55 -2.37 -10.46
N GLU A 37 23.13 -3.45 -10.97
CA GLU A 37 22.43 -4.71 -11.19
C GLU A 37 21.94 -5.32 -9.87
N VAL A 38 22.79 -5.33 -8.83
CA VAL A 38 22.42 -5.81 -7.49
C VAL A 38 21.31 -4.95 -6.89
N ILE A 39 21.38 -3.63 -7.02
CA ILE A 39 20.33 -2.71 -6.54
C ILE A 39 19.02 -2.95 -7.30
N ASN A 40 19.09 -3.14 -8.62
CA ASN A 40 17.92 -3.41 -9.44
C ASN A 40 17.28 -4.75 -9.07
N LEU A 41 18.08 -5.79 -8.85
CA LEU A 41 17.61 -7.10 -8.38
C LEU A 41 16.94 -7.01 -7.00
N GLN A 42 17.52 -6.23 -6.07
CA GLN A 42 16.92 -6.02 -4.75
C GLN A 42 15.61 -5.22 -4.82
N LEU A 43 15.56 -4.17 -5.64
CA LEU A 43 14.35 -3.38 -5.88
C LEU A 43 13.26 -4.23 -6.52
N ALA A 44 13.60 -5.04 -7.52
CA ALA A 44 12.71 -5.98 -8.17
C ALA A 44 12.15 -6.99 -7.15
N LYS A 45 13.00 -7.64 -6.35
CA LYS A 45 12.56 -8.55 -5.28
C LYS A 45 11.66 -7.85 -4.25
N ARG A 46 12.04 -6.66 -3.77
CA ARG A 46 11.25 -5.90 -2.79
C ARG A 46 9.89 -5.51 -3.35
N SER A 47 9.81 -5.14 -4.63
CA SER A 47 8.55 -4.80 -5.28
C SER A 47 7.59 -5.99 -5.36
N ILE A 48 8.09 -7.17 -5.75
CA ILE A 48 7.31 -8.41 -5.85
C ILE A 48 6.76 -8.84 -4.48
N THR A 49 7.59 -8.77 -3.44
CA THR A 49 7.16 -9.10 -2.07
C THR A 49 6.09 -8.14 -1.57
N LYS A 50 6.24 -6.82 -1.80
CA LYS A 50 5.24 -5.82 -1.38
C LYS A 50 3.90 -6.00 -2.08
N VAL A 51 3.92 -6.28 -3.38
CA VAL A 51 2.75 -6.61 -4.22
C VAL A 51 2.03 -7.86 -3.66
N LYS A 52 2.79 -8.90 -3.30
CA LYS A 52 2.23 -10.12 -2.69
C LYS A 52 1.56 -9.83 -1.35
N THR A 53 2.19 -9.03 -0.48
CA THR A 53 1.61 -8.65 0.82
C THR A 53 0.33 -7.84 0.67
N ILE A 54 0.31 -6.83 -0.20
CA ILE A 54 -0.89 -6.01 -0.46
C ILE A 54 -2.05 -6.90 -0.91
N ARG A 55 -1.79 -7.85 -1.82
CA ARG A 55 -2.80 -8.79 -2.28
C ARG A 55 -3.37 -9.66 -1.14
N TRP A 56 -2.51 -10.20 -0.28
CA TRP A 56 -2.97 -10.99 0.88
C TRP A 56 -3.80 -10.15 1.86
N ILE A 57 -3.42 -8.89 2.08
CA ILE A 57 -4.19 -7.96 2.92
C ILE A 57 -5.58 -7.72 2.31
N LEU A 58 -5.66 -7.45 1.00
CA LEU A 58 -6.94 -7.22 0.31
C LEU A 58 -7.86 -8.44 0.34
N ILE A 59 -7.31 -9.65 0.15
CA ILE A 59 -8.07 -10.91 0.24
C ILE A 59 -8.56 -11.14 1.66
N SER A 60 -7.69 -10.95 2.67
CA SER A 60 -8.04 -11.08 4.08
C SER A 60 -9.16 -10.11 4.47
N LEU A 61 -9.05 -8.84 4.06
CA LEU A 61 -10.09 -7.83 4.28
C LEU A 61 -11.43 -8.25 3.68
N CYS A 62 -11.42 -8.77 2.45
CA CYS A 62 -12.63 -9.28 1.80
C CYS A 62 -13.24 -10.47 2.56
N ALA A 63 -12.41 -11.41 3.04
CA ALA A 63 -12.88 -12.56 3.82
C ALA A 63 -13.53 -12.12 5.14
N VAL A 64 -12.93 -11.15 5.85
CA VAL A 64 -13.49 -10.58 7.09
C VAL A 64 -14.86 -9.96 6.84
N ILE A 65 -15.03 -9.20 5.75
CA ILE A 65 -16.33 -8.60 5.38
C ILE A 65 -17.39 -9.69 5.18
N VAL A 66 -17.06 -10.79 4.48
CA VAL A 66 -17.98 -11.91 4.25
C VAL A 66 -18.35 -12.60 5.57
N VAL A 67 -17.40 -12.83 6.47
CA VAL A 67 -17.67 -13.41 7.79
C VAL A 67 -18.62 -12.54 8.61
N ILE A 68 -18.38 -11.22 8.63
CA ILE A 68 -19.27 -10.26 9.31
C ILE A 68 -20.67 -10.31 8.69
N PHE A 69 -20.79 -10.42 7.36
CA PHE A 69 -22.07 -10.52 6.67
C PHE A 69 -22.86 -11.77 7.06
N ILE A 70 -22.18 -12.92 7.18
CA ILE A 70 -22.80 -14.18 7.62
C ILE A 70 -23.25 -14.09 9.09
N ALA A 71 -22.44 -13.46 9.96
CA ALA A 71 -22.80 -13.23 11.35
C ALA A 71 -24.05 -12.34 11.46
N LEU A 72 -24.08 -11.24 10.71
CA LEU A 72 -25.24 -10.33 10.62
C LEU A 72 -26.49 -11.03 10.10
N ALA A 73 -26.37 -11.85 9.05
CA ALA A 73 -27.49 -12.64 8.52
C ALA A 73 -28.02 -13.64 9.55
N SER A 74 -27.13 -14.24 10.35
CA SER A 74 -27.51 -15.13 11.46
C SER A 74 -28.23 -14.37 12.59
N THR A 75 -27.80 -13.13 12.89
CA THR A 75 -28.50 -12.27 13.86
C THR A 75 -29.80 -11.69 13.32
N ASN A 76 -29.99 -11.59 11.99
CA ASN A 76 -31.26 -11.16 11.40
C ASN A 76 -32.41 -12.16 11.72
N SER A 77 -32.08 -13.46 11.81
CA SER A 77 -32.98 -14.50 12.34
C SER A 77 -33.34 -14.25 13.81
N PHE A 78 -32.37 -13.82 14.62
CA PHE A 78 -32.59 -13.39 16.00
C PHE A 78 -33.42 -12.09 16.10
N TYR A 79 -33.24 -11.15 15.16
CA TYR A 79 -34.02 -9.91 15.03
C TYR A 79 -35.51 -10.18 14.79
N LEU A 80 -35.84 -11.21 14.02
CA LEU A 80 -37.23 -11.63 13.82
C LEU A 80 -37.84 -12.24 15.08
N ASN A 81 -37.05 -12.99 15.85
CA ASN A 81 -37.45 -13.55 17.15
C ASN A 81 -37.48 -12.50 18.29
N TRP A 82 -36.97 -11.29 18.03
CA TRP A 82 -36.96 -10.19 18.99
C TRP A 82 -38.35 -9.58 19.20
N ASN A 83 -39.29 -9.83 18.29
CA ASN A 83 -40.63 -9.30 18.44
C ASN A 83 -41.26 -9.82 19.76
N TYR A 84 -41.78 -8.90 20.56
CA TYR A 84 -42.63 -9.11 21.75
C TYR A 84 -42.02 -9.20 23.15
N ASN A 85 -40.95 -8.48 23.46
CA ASN A 85 -40.79 -7.97 24.85
C ASN A 85 -40.51 -6.47 24.86
N TYR A 86 -41.59 -5.69 24.73
CA TYR A 86 -41.58 -4.21 24.70
C TYR A 86 -41.13 -3.56 26.03
N ASN A 87 -40.68 -4.36 27.00
CA ASN A 87 -40.45 -3.94 28.37
C ASN A 87 -38.97 -3.75 28.72
N ASP A 88 -38.04 -4.12 27.82
CA ASP A 88 -36.60 -4.02 28.06
C ASP A 88 -35.98 -2.91 27.19
N PRO A 89 -35.86 -1.67 27.71
CA PRO A 89 -35.32 -0.54 26.95
C PRO A 89 -33.86 -0.74 26.54
N GLU A 90 -33.08 -1.51 27.29
CA GLU A 90 -31.67 -1.81 26.99
C GLU A 90 -31.51 -2.59 25.69
N LEU A 91 -32.38 -3.59 25.47
CA LEU A 91 -32.44 -4.34 24.23
C LEU A 91 -32.80 -3.38 23.08
N ALA A 92 -33.88 -2.61 23.20
CA ALA A 92 -34.33 -1.71 22.13
C ALA A 92 -33.24 -0.76 21.64
N VAL A 93 -32.43 -0.21 22.56
CA VAL A 93 -31.27 0.63 22.23
C VAL A 93 -30.21 -0.17 21.45
N ALA A 94 -29.85 -1.38 21.90
CA ALA A 94 -28.90 -2.24 21.20
C ALA A 94 -29.34 -2.56 19.76
N GLY A 95 -30.64 -2.81 19.55
CA GLY A 95 -31.23 -2.99 18.22
C GLY A 95 -31.03 -1.76 17.33
N THR A 96 -31.36 -0.55 17.82
CA THR A 96 -31.18 0.67 17.01
C THR A 96 -29.72 0.92 16.61
N ILE A 97 -28.77 0.62 17.50
CA ILE A 97 -27.33 0.76 17.23
C ILE A 97 -26.88 -0.26 16.17
N LEU A 98 -27.28 -1.53 16.32
CA LEU A 98 -26.96 -2.58 15.35
C LEU A 98 -27.57 -2.28 13.97
N HIS A 99 -28.80 -1.78 13.93
CA HIS A 99 -29.45 -1.39 12.68
C HIS A 99 -28.72 -0.22 11.99
N GLY A 100 -28.28 0.78 12.75
CA GLY A 100 -27.45 1.87 12.22
C GLY A 100 -26.10 1.38 11.69
N PHE A 101 -25.49 0.40 12.36
CA PHE A 101 -24.25 -0.23 11.90
C PHE A 101 -24.47 -1.04 10.61
N GLU A 102 -25.50 -1.88 10.53
CA GLU A 102 -25.88 -2.63 9.31
C GLU A 102 -26.08 -1.70 8.13
N PHE A 103 -26.81 -0.60 8.33
CA PHE A 103 -27.08 0.38 7.30
C PHE A 103 -25.79 1.02 6.75
N LEU A 104 -24.85 1.37 7.62
CA LEU A 104 -23.54 1.89 7.21
C LEU A 104 -22.71 0.81 6.51
N PHE A 105 -22.71 -0.40 7.04
CA PHE A 105 -21.93 -1.53 6.52
C PHE A 105 -22.39 -1.96 5.12
N VAL A 106 -23.70 -2.05 4.89
CA VAL A 106 -24.29 -2.37 3.57
C VAL A 106 -23.90 -1.34 2.50
N ARG A 107 -23.66 -0.09 2.87
CA ARG A 107 -23.22 0.97 1.94
C ARG A 107 -21.71 1.05 1.76
N LEU A 108 -20.93 0.75 2.80
CA LEU A 108 -19.48 0.70 2.73
C LEU A 108 -18.96 -0.56 2.03
N ALA A 109 -19.59 -1.71 2.26
CA ALA A 109 -19.15 -2.99 1.73
C ALA A 109 -18.99 -3.00 0.19
N PRO A 110 -19.91 -2.44 -0.62
CA PRO A 110 -19.73 -2.33 -2.07
C PRO A 110 -18.51 -1.48 -2.47
N ILE A 111 -18.27 -0.37 -1.77
CA ILE A 111 -17.13 0.53 -2.03
C ILE A 111 -15.81 -0.17 -1.68
N VAL A 112 -15.75 -0.82 -0.51
CA VAL A 112 -14.56 -1.56 -0.06
C VAL A 112 -14.30 -2.76 -0.97
N PHE A 113 -15.36 -3.43 -1.43
CA PHE A 113 -15.25 -4.52 -2.39
C PHE A 113 -14.68 -4.04 -3.73
N LEU A 114 -15.22 -2.95 -4.29
CA LEU A 114 -14.71 -2.37 -5.54
C LEU A 114 -13.25 -1.92 -5.43
N THR A 115 -12.89 -1.23 -4.35
CA THR A 115 -11.49 -0.81 -4.12
C THR A 115 -10.56 -2.01 -3.95
N SER A 116 -11.02 -3.09 -3.32
CA SER A 116 -10.26 -4.35 -3.23
C SER A 116 -10.07 -5.00 -4.60
N VAL A 117 -11.12 -5.11 -5.42
CA VAL A 117 -11.05 -5.66 -6.79
C VAL A 117 -10.09 -4.84 -7.65
N VAL A 118 -10.23 -3.51 -7.65
CA VAL A 118 -9.34 -2.60 -8.39
C VAL A 118 -7.90 -2.75 -7.90
N GLY A 119 -7.70 -2.82 -6.58
CA GLY A 119 -6.39 -3.05 -5.97
C GLY A 119 -5.75 -4.34 -6.45
N VAL A 120 -6.51 -5.45 -6.50
CA VAL A 120 -6.04 -6.73 -7.03
C VAL A 120 -5.69 -6.62 -8.51
N VAL A 121 -6.56 -6.05 -9.36
CA VAL A 121 -6.32 -5.92 -10.81
C VAL A 121 -5.07 -5.08 -11.12
N VAL A 122 -4.90 -3.94 -10.43
CA VAL A 122 -3.70 -3.09 -10.58
C VAL A 122 -2.44 -3.83 -10.16
N THR A 123 -2.53 -4.64 -9.11
CA THR A 123 -1.44 -5.48 -8.61
C THR A 123 -1.07 -6.59 -9.61
N TYR A 124 -2.02 -7.07 -10.42
CA TYR A 124 -1.79 -8.03 -11.50
C TYR A 124 -1.17 -7.43 -12.76
N LYS A 125 -1.54 -6.19 -13.11
CA LYS A 125 -1.04 -5.50 -14.32
C LYS A 125 0.43 -5.06 -14.21
N LYS A 126 1.00 -5.04 -13.00
CA LYS A 126 2.37 -4.60 -12.74
C LYS A 126 3.43 -5.72 -12.85
N ARG A 127 3.04 -6.89 -13.34
CA ARG A 127 3.92 -7.99 -13.72
C ARG A 127 4.07 -8.02 -15.23
#